data_AF-A0A1Y2AZ49-F1
#
_entry.id   AF-A0A1Y2AZ49-F1
#
_cell.length_a   1.000
_cell.length_b   1.000
_cell.length_c   1.000
_cell.angle_alpha   90.00
_cell.angle_beta   90.00
_cell.angle_gamma   90.00
#
_symmetry.space_group_name_H-M   'P 1'
#
loop_
_entity.id
_entity.type
_entity.pdbx_description
1 polymer ?
#
loop_
_entity_poly.entity_id
_entity_poly.type
_entity_poly.pdbx_seq_one_letter_code
_entity_poly.pdbx_strand_id
1 'polypeptide(L)'
;MDDIKYFLYILLIINLFTVVFTKKYSVEDDYLYILHNIQEKTKLYNCTNIINSYKNCILDYNNDVIPDYNSLCDNFSNKICNLIIENIDNNVLQCEKEYRNQLVKVMTNIYHVSKLFCYRGDNSEFCPISRIFQKAKTVKENVNSEDFYSYSILHTYCLDESCSQYIDESYIGIYALYNIGIINDENIMSSLKYINDFIASRDCYKIRQAYGNVKSEENESFSNKNYRISVKLIIIILLFLFSSFYIF
;
A
#
# COMPACT_ATOMS: atom_id res chain seq x y z
N MET A 1 -30.73 8.95 28.93
CA MET A 1 -29.95 7.68 28.93
C MET A 1 -29.19 7.50 27.62
N ASP A 2 -29.62 8.15 26.53
CA ASP A 2 -28.94 8.08 25.23
C ASP A 2 -27.69 8.97 25.14
N ASP A 3 -27.63 10.09 25.86
CA ASP A 3 -26.46 11.00 25.85
C ASP A 3 -25.19 10.35 26.39
N ILE A 4 -25.31 9.44 27.37
CA ILE A 4 -24.18 8.69 27.93
C ILE A 4 -23.61 7.71 26.90
N LYS A 5 -24.46 7.13 26.03
CA LYS A 5 -24.02 6.21 24.97
C LYS A 5 -23.26 6.95 23.88
N TYR A 6 -23.74 8.12 23.46
CA TYR A 6 -23.04 8.96 22.49
C TYR A 6 -21.69 9.44 23.01
N PHE A 7 -21.61 9.82 24.29
CA PHE A 7 -20.36 10.24 24.91
C PHE A 7 -19.33 9.09 24.97
N LEU A 8 -19.76 7.88 25.35
CA LEU A 8 -18.93 6.68 25.33
C LEU A 8 -18.44 6.32 23.92
N TYR A 9 -19.30 6.47 22.91
CA TYR A 9 -18.94 6.21 21.52
C TYR A 9 -17.88 7.18 21.01
N ILE A 10 -18.03 8.47 21.31
CA ILE A 10 -17.04 9.51 20.98
C ILE A 10 -15.72 9.24 21.70
N LEU A 11 -15.73 8.86 22.97
CA LEU A 11 -14.53 8.50 23.73
C LEU A 11 -13.82 7.26 23.17
N LEU A 12 -14.57 6.26 22.72
CA LEU A 12 -14.02 5.06 22.07
C LEU A 12 -13.38 5.41 20.73
N ILE A 13 -14.06 6.21 19.91
CA ILE A 13 -13.54 6.69 18.63
C ILE A 13 -12.27 7.52 18.85
N ILE A 14 -12.29 8.47 19.78
CA ILE A 14 -11.13 9.30 20.12
C ILE A 14 -9.98 8.41 20.59
N ASN A 15 -10.19 7.45 21.51
CA ASN A 15 -9.12 6.56 21.96
C ASN A 15 -8.60 5.64 20.85
N LEU A 16 -9.45 5.16 19.95
CA LEU A 16 -9.03 4.41 18.76
C LEU A 16 -8.13 5.27 17.86
N PHE A 17 -8.49 6.54 17.65
CA PHE A 17 -7.65 7.49 16.94
C PHE A 17 -6.34 7.75 17.70
N THR A 18 -6.37 8.02 19.00
CA THR A 18 -5.16 8.31 19.78
C THR A 18 -4.18 7.13 19.79
N VAL A 19 -4.66 5.89 19.92
CA VAL A 19 -3.82 4.67 19.89
C VAL A 19 -3.21 4.42 18.51
N VAL A 20 -3.91 4.78 17.42
CA VAL A 20 -3.39 4.67 16.06
C VAL A 20 -2.36 5.77 15.74
N PHE A 21 -2.54 6.98 16.30
CA PHE A 21 -1.69 8.13 15.98
C PHE A 21 -0.50 8.36 16.93
N THR A 22 -0.43 7.73 18.10
CA THR A 22 0.65 8.02 19.09
C THR A 22 1.74 6.96 19.19
N LYS A 23 1.73 5.91 18.37
CA LYS A 23 2.81 4.91 18.44
C LYS A 23 4.08 5.48 17.81
N LYS A 24 4.91 6.11 18.65
CA LYS A 24 6.29 6.42 18.29
C LYS A 24 6.99 5.14 17.88
N TYR A 25 7.78 5.22 16.81
CA TYR A 25 8.64 4.13 16.37
C TYR A 25 9.40 3.52 17.54
N SER A 26 9.32 2.19 17.67
CA SER A 26 10.22 1.39 18.49
C SER A 26 11.00 0.44 17.57
N VAL A 27 12.30 0.29 17.86
CA VAL A 27 13.16 -0.72 17.22
C VAL A 27 12.57 -2.14 17.39
N GLU A 28 11.75 -2.36 18.41
CA GLU A 28 11.09 -3.65 18.65
C GLU A 28 10.00 -3.98 17.63
N ASP A 29 9.48 -2.99 16.90
CA ASP A 29 8.49 -3.15 15.84
C ASP A 29 9.11 -3.24 14.43
N ASP A 30 10.43 -3.04 14.32
CA ASP A 30 11.20 -3.15 13.09
C ASP A 30 11.24 -4.61 12.61
N TYR A 31 10.89 -4.87 11.35
CA TYR A 31 10.82 -6.24 10.85
C TYR A 31 12.19 -6.93 10.75
N LEU A 32 13.26 -6.21 10.45
CA LEU A 32 14.62 -6.77 10.41
C LEU A 32 15.05 -7.15 11.82
N TYR A 33 14.72 -6.31 12.81
CA TYR A 33 14.96 -6.61 14.22
C TYR A 33 14.16 -7.84 14.68
N ILE A 34 12.87 -7.91 14.37
CA ILE A 34 12.03 -9.06 14.76
C ILE A 34 12.54 -10.35 14.11
N LEU A 35 12.86 -10.34 12.80
CA LEU A 35 13.41 -11.50 12.11
C LEU A 35 14.74 -11.95 12.73
N HIS A 36 15.63 -11.00 13.05
CA HIS A 36 16.91 -11.29 13.71
C HIS A 36 16.70 -11.92 15.10
N ASN A 37 15.86 -11.30 15.94
CA ASN A 37 15.58 -11.76 17.29
C ASN A 37 14.95 -13.16 17.31
N ILE A 38 14.04 -13.47 16.39
CA ILE A 38 13.46 -14.80 16.26
C ILE A 38 14.53 -15.79 15.77
N GLN A 39 15.36 -15.40 14.81
CA GLN A 39 16.45 -16.25 14.30
C GLN A 39 17.48 -16.62 15.39
N GLU A 40 17.79 -15.70 16.32
CA GLU A 40 18.70 -15.99 17.44
C GLU A 40 18.07 -16.89 18.51
N LYS A 41 16.74 -16.82 18.67
CA LYS A 41 16.02 -17.53 19.74
C LYS A 41 15.46 -18.88 19.32
N THR A 42 15.17 -19.08 18.04
CA THR A 42 14.64 -20.34 17.53
C THR A 42 15.67 -21.46 17.70
N LYS A 43 15.17 -22.64 18.08
CA LYS A 43 15.97 -23.87 18.16
C LYS A 43 15.75 -24.76 16.93
N LEU A 44 14.83 -24.39 16.05
CA LEU A 44 14.44 -25.17 14.88
C LEU A 44 15.23 -24.71 13.65
N TYR A 45 16.09 -25.60 13.14
CA TYR A 45 16.86 -25.36 11.91
C TYR A 45 15.98 -24.94 10.72
N ASN A 46 14.80 -25.56 10.58
CA ASN A 46 13.86 -25.22 9.52
C ASN A 46 13.33 -23.78 9.64
N CYS A 47 13.12 -23.29 10.86
CA CYS A 47 12.68 -21.90 11.07
C CYS A 47 13.76 -20.91 10.63
N THR A 48 15.02 -21.17 11.01
CA THR A 48 16.17 -20.37 10.56
C THR A 48 16.30 -20.33 9.04
N ASN A 49 16.13 -21.48 8.37
CA ASN A 49 16.18 -21.55 6.91
C ASN A 49 15.08 -20.72 6.23
N ILE A 50 13.87 -20.75 6.79
CA ILE A 50 12.77 -19.94 6.29
C ILE A 50 13.10 -18.47 6.44
N ILE A 51 13.52 -18.03 7.64
CA ILE A 51 13.90 -16.63 7.87
C ILE A 51 15.01 -16.18 6.91
N ASN A 52 16.04 -17.00 6.70
CA ASN A 52 17.10 -16.70 5.73
C ASN A 52 16.58 -16.61 4.30
N SER A 53 15.64 -17.49 3.91
CA SER A 53 15.02 -17.44 2.59
C SER A 53 14.23 -16.15 2.39
N TYR A 54 13.51 -15.69 3.43
CA TYR A 54 12.86 -14.37 3.40
C TYR A 54 13.89 -13.24 3.32
N LYS A 55 14.99 -13.27 4.08
CA LYS A 55 16.01 -12.21 4.03
C LYS A 55 16.56 -11.95 2.61
N ASN A 56 16.60 -12.97 1.76
CA ASN A 56 17.03 -12.83 0.35
C ASN A 56 15.98 -12.20 -0.57
N CYS A 57 14.74 -12.06 -0.11
CA CYS A 57 13.59 -11.60 -0.88
C CYS A 57 13.08 -10.22 -0.44
N ILE A 58 13.79 -9.56 0.46
CA ILE A 58 13.28 -8.37 1.16
C ILE A 58 14.24 -7.20 1.04
N LEU A 59 13.70 -6.01 1.24
CA LEU A 59 14.47 -4.78 1.29
C LEU A 59 15.29 -4.73 2.59
N ASP A 60 16.61 -4.99 2.51
CA ASP A 60 17.49 -4.71 3.63
C ASP A 60 17.87 -3.22 3.66
N TYR A 61 17.15 -2.44 4.47
CA TYR A 61 17.41 -1.02 4.63
C TYR A 61 18.45 -0.68 5.70
N ASN A 62 19.05 -1.68 6.36
CA ASN A 62 20.17 -1.45 7.29
C ASN A 62 21.52 -1.38 6.57
N ASN A 63 21.57 -1.73 5.29
CA ASN A 63 22.78 -1.57 4.48
C ASN A 63 22.94 -0.12 4.02
N ASP A 64 24.04 0.53 4.43
CA ASP A 64 24.39 1.92 4.07
C ASP A 64 24.81 2.10 2.60
N VAL A 65 24.75 1.05 1.78
CA VAL A 65 25.07 1.10 0.35
C VAL A 65 23.86 1.61 -0.42
N ILE A 66 24.07 2.56 -1.35
CA ILE A 66 23.07 2.98 -2.33
C ILE A 66 22.51 1.71 -3.01
N PRO A 67 21.27 1.31 -2.74
CA PRO A 67 20.79 0.03 -3.20
C PRO A 67 20.56 0.07 -4.71
N ASP A 68 20.96 -0.99 -5.43
CA ASP A 68 20.51 -1.19 -6.80
C ASP A 68 19.03 -1.61 -6.77
N TYR A 69 18.16 -0.62 -6.91
CA TYR A 69 16.72 -0.82 -6.83
C TYR A 69 16.16 -1.70 -7.95
N ASN A 70 16.79 -1.70 -9.13
CA ASN A 70 16.39 -2.63 -10.17
C ASN A 70 16.69 -4.06 -9.73
N SER A 71 17.93 -4.33 -9.30
CA SER A 71 18.32 -5.66 -8.83
C SER A 71 17.48 -6.15 -7.64
N LEU A 72 17.21 -5.28 -6.66
CA LEU A 72 16.35 -5.61 -5.52
C LEU A 72 14.93 -5.96 -5.96
N CYS A 73 14.36 -5.18 -6.87
CA CYS A 73 13.01 -5.41 -7.36
C CYS A 73 12.91 -6.63 -8.27
N ASP A 74 13.93 -6.89 -9.08
CA ASP A 74 14.01 -8.10 -9.90
C ASP A 74 14.13 -9.35 -9.01
N ASN A 75 14.88 -9.26 -7.90
CA ASN A 75 14.95 -10.33 -6.90
C ASN A 75 13.60 -10.54 -6.21
N PHE A 76 12.95 -9.48 -5.74
CA PHE A 76 11.62 -9.57 -5.12
C PHE A 76 10.58 -10.17 -6.07
N SER A 77 10.58 -9.75 -7.34
CA SER A 77 9.66 -10.22 -8.37
C SER A 77 10.02 -11.60 -8.93
N ASN A 78 11.13 -12.21 -8.49
CA ASN A 78 11.51 -13.52 -8.98
C ASN A 78 10.54 -14.61 -8.49
N LYS A 79 10.49 -15.72 -9.23
CA LYS A 79 9.56 -16.84 -8.96
C LYS A 79 9.76 -17.45 -7.57
N ILE A 80 10.99 -17.47 -7.05
CA ILE A 80 11.31 -18.08 -5.76
C ILE A 80 10.74 -17.21 -4.63
N CYS A 81 10.94 -15.90 -4.69
CA CYS A 81 10.44 -14.95 -3.70
C CYS A 81 8.92 -14.89 -3.69
N ASN A 82 8.27 -14.89 -4.86
CA ASN A 82 6.81 -14.98 -4.95
C ASN A 82 6.28 -16.26 -4.30
N LEU A 83 6.89 -17.43 -4.57
CA LEU A 83 6.47 -18.69 -3.96
C LEU A 83 6.61 -18.71 -2.43
N ILE A 84 7.68 -18.11 -1.91
CA ILE A 84 7.91 -18.00 -0.48
C ILE A 84 6.82 -17.13 0.16
N ILE A 85 6.55 -15.97 -0.43
CA ILE A 85 5.58 -14.97 0.06
C ILE A 85 4.13 -15.47 -0.03
N GLU A 86 3.75 -16.14 -1.13
CA GLU A 86 2.40 -16.69 -1.30
C GLU A 86 2.08 -17.80 -0.29
N ASN A 87 3.12 -18.42 0.31
CA ASN A 87 3.00 -19.53 1.25
C ASN A 87 3.43 -19.16 2.68
N ILE A 88 3.33 -17.89 3.08
CA ILE A 88 3.71 -17.43 4.43
C ILE A 88 3.15 -18.34 5.53
N ASP A 89 1.85 -18.58 5.54
CA ASP A 89 1.18 -19.36 6.59
C ASP A 89 1.73 -20.78 6.69
N ASN A 90 1.96 -21.45 5.55
CA ASN A 90 2.49 -22.80 5.51
C ASN A 90 3.97 -22.85 5.93
N ASN A 91 4.75 -21.85 5.50
CA ASN A 91 6.16 -21.74 5.82
C ASN A 91 6.34 -21.58 7.34
N VAL A 92 5.62 -20.66 7.98
CA VAL A 92 5.77 -20.42 9.43
C VAL A 92 5.36 -21.60 10.31
N LEU A 93 4.63 -22.60 9.81
CA LEU A 93 4.32 -23.81 10.57
C LEU A 93 5.58 -24.60 10.96
N GLN A 94 6.68 -24.41 10.24
CA GLN A 94 7.97 -25.02 10.55
C GLN A 94 8.72 -24.31 11.70
N CYS A 95 8.19 -23.18 12.19
CA CYS A 95 8.67 -22.46 13.37
C CYS A 95 7.90 -22.83 14.64
N GLU A 96 8.47 -22.50 15.80
CA GLU A 96 7.84 -22.65 17.10
C GLU A 96 6.53 -21.87 17.16
N LYS A 97 5.52 -22.44 17.84
CA LYS A 97 4.17 -21.89 17.90
C LYS A 97 4.13 -20.44 18.41
N GLU A 98 5.01 -20.09 19.34
CA GLU A 98 5.11 -18.75 19.92
C GLU A 98 5.53 -17.67 18.91
N TYR A 99 6.30 -18.03 17.86
CA TYR A 99 6.80 -17.08 16.86
C TYR A 99 5.89 -16.95 15.63
N ARG A 100 4.99 -17.91 15.38
CA ARG A 100 4.22 -17.98 14.12
C ARG A 100 3.46 -16.71 13.82
N ASN A 101 2.68 -16.20 14.78
CA ASN A 101 1.86 -15.01 14.56
C ASN A 101 2.72 -13.76 14.31
N GLN A 102 3.87 -13.66 14.99
CA GLN A 102 4.82 -12.57 14.76
C GLN A 102 5.45 -12.66 13.38
N LEU A 103 5.87 -13.86 12.96
CA LEU A 103 6.46 -14.10 11.64
C LEU A 103 5.46 -13.83 10.51
N VAL A 104 4.20 -14.28 10.62
CA VAL A 104 3.16 -13.97 9.63
C VAL A 104 3.01 -12.47 9.48
N LYS A 105 2.80 -11.76 10.60
CA LYS A 105 2.63 -10.29 10.58
C LYS A 105 3.82 -9.59 9.94
N VAL A 106 5.04 -10.00 10.32
CA VAL A 106 6.27 -9.43 9.79
C VAL A 106 6.41 -9.71 8.30
N MET A 107 6.24 -10.95 7.85
CA MET A 107 6.38 -11.33 6.44
C MET A 107 5.32 -10.65 5.57
N THR A 108 4.09 -10.52 6.05
CA THR A 108 3.03 -9.75 5.37
C THR A 108 3.37 -8.27 5.26
N ASN A 109 3.85 -7.64 6.34
CA ASN A 109 4.29 -6.25 6.30
C ASN A 109 5.42 -6.05 5.29
N ILE A 110 6.40 -6.95 5.28
CA ILE A 110 7.51 -6.89 4.34
C ILE A 110 7.01 -7.00 2.90
N TYR A 111 6.09 -7.93 2.61
CA TYR A 111 5.51 -8.05 1.28
C TYR A 111 4.88 -6.73 0.82
N HIS A 112 4.09 -6.07 1.67
CA HIS A 112 3.45 -4.79 1.32
C HIS A 112 4.48 -3.68 1.07
N VAL A 113 5.52 -3.60 1.91
CA VAL A 113 6.60 -2.63 1.74
C VAL A 113 7.35 -2.88 0.43
N SER A 114 7.80 -4.11 0.18
CA SER A 114 8.53 -4.46 -1.04
C SER A 114 7.67 -4.25 -2.29
N LYS A 115 6.38 -4.62 -2.26
CA LYS A 115 5.45 -4.40 -3.36
C LYS A 115 5.33 -2.91 -3.69
N LEU A 116 5.14 -2.06 -2.68
CA LEU A 116 5.10 -0.61 -2.85
C LEU A 116 6.40 -0.07 -3.46
N PHE A 117 7.53 -0.52 -2.92
CA PHE A 117 8.85 -0.03 -3.30
C PHE A 117 9.27 -0.43 -4.73
N CYS A 118 8.78 -1.58 -5.19
CA CYS A 118 9.11 -2.18 -6.48
C CYS A 118 8.01 -2.06 -7.52
N TYR A 119 6.96 -1.29 -7.25
CA TYR A 119 5.85 -1.16 -8.17
C TYR A 119 6.27 -0.39 -9.44
N ARG A 120 6.02 -1.01 -10.60
CA ARG A 120 6.29 -0.45 -11.92
C ARG A 120 4.99 -0.34 -12.71
N GLY A 121 4.89 0.71 -13.52
CA GLY A 121 3.78 0.89 -14.45
C GLY A 121 3.95 0.08 -15.74
N ASP A 122 3.02 0.23 -16.67
CA ASP A 122 2.97 -0.52 -17.94
C ASP A 122 4.21 -0.29 -18.84
N ASN A 123 4.88 0.85 -18.70
CA ASN A 123 6.13 1.17 -19.39
C ASN A 123 7.39 0.59 -18.71
N SER A 124 7.22 -0.25 -17.68
CA SER A 124 8.30 -0.79 -16.85
C SER A 124 9.08 0.24 -16.01
N GLU A 125 8.63 1.49 -15.97
CA GLU A 125 9.19 2.52 -15.09
C GLU A 125 8.58 2.42 -13.69
N PHE A 126 9.36 2.79 -12.66
CA PHE A 126 8.85 2.85 -11.30
C PHE A 126 7.76 3.91 -11.18
N CYS A 127 6.67 3.55 -10.49
CA CYS A 127 5.59 4.51 -10.24
C CYS A 127 6.06 5.66 -9.35
N PRO A 128 5.42 6.85 -9.43
CA PRO A 128 5.93 8.04 -8.75
C PRO A 128 6.12 7.88 -7.23
N ILE A 129 5.18 7.24 -6.53
CA ILE A 129 5.28 6.94 -5.09
C ILE A 129 6.50 6.04 -4.80
N SER A 130 6.71 4.98 -5.60
CA SER A 130 7.87 4.10 -5.46
C SER A 130 9.18 4.89 -5.61
N ARG A 131 9.24 5.82 -6.58
CA ARG A 131 10.40 6.70 -6.80
C ARG A 131 10.66 7.65 -5.64
N ILE A 132 9.62 8.22 -5.04
CA ILE A 132 9.74 9.09 -3.85
C ILE A 132 10.35 8.29 -2.70
N PHE A 133 9.89 7.06 -2.45
CA PHE A 133 10.43 6.23 -1.37
C PHE A 133 11.82 5.70 -1.62
N GLN A 134 12.15 5.37 -2.86
CA GLN A 134 13.50 5.03 -3.26
C GLN A 134 14.45 6.21 -3.01
N LYS A 135 14.03 7.44 -3.35
CA LYS A 135 14.83 8.64 -3.10
C LYS A 135 15.04 8.88 -1.61
N ALA A 136 14.00 8.71 -0.80
CA ALA A 136 14.08 8.79 0.67
C ALA A 136 15.19 7.91 1.25
N LYS A 137 15.26 6.67 0.76
CA LYS A 137 16.22 5.68 1.24
C LYS A 137 17.64 5.87 0.71
N THR A 138 17.80 6.28 -0.55
CA THR A 138 19.14 6.48 -1.16
C THR A 138 19.82 7.76 -0.69
N VAL A 139 19.07 8.86 -0.58
CA VAL A 139 19.66 10.18 -0.31
C VAL A 139 19.56 10.54 1.18
N LYS A 140 18.93 9.69 1.99
CA LYS A 140 18.56 9.99 3.40
C LYS A 140 17.81 11.33 3.51
N GLU A 141 17.11 11.72 2.44
CA GLU A 141 16.29 12.91 2.42
C GLU A 141 15.01 12.63 3.21
N ASN A 142 14.64 13.58 4.07
CA ASN A 142 13.32 13.55 4.68
C ASN A 142 12.28 13.70 3.57
N VAL A 143 11.38 12.74 3.48
CA VAL A 143 10.19 12.86 2.64
C VAL A 143 9.18 13.66 3.43
N ASN A 144 8.63 14.69 2.80
CA ASN A 144 7.56 15.50 3.37
C ASN A 144 6.29 15.33 2.53
N SER A 145 5.15 15.69 3.10
CA SER A 145 3.88 15.66 2.37
C SER A 145 3.88 16.46 1.05
N GLU A 146 4.67 17.54 0.95
CA GLU A 146 4.84 18.35 -0.27
C GLU A 146 5.37 17.55 -1.47
N ASP A 147 6.19 16.52 -1.23
CA ASP A 147 6.72 15.62 -2.27
C ASP A 147 5.62 14.84 -2.98
N PHE A 148 4.44 14.70 -2.36
CA PHE A 148 3.30 13.95 -2.90
C PHE A 148 2.29 14.82 -3.65
N TYR A 149 2.40 16.15 -3.58
CA TYR A 149 1.44 17.09 -4.16
C TYR A 149 1.97 17.90 -5.34
N SER A 150 3.17 17.59 -5.83
CA SER A 150 3.69 18.32 -6.99
C SER A 150 2.80 18.06 -8.22
N TYR A 151 2.49 19.13 -8.96
CA TYR A 151 1.69 19.03 -10.18
C TYR A 151 2.28 18.00 -11.16
N SER A 152 3.61 17.91 -11.26
CA SER A 152 4.28 16.92 -12.10
C SER A 152 3.96 15.49 -11.69
N ILE A 153 3.93 15.17 -10.40
CA ILE A 153 3.66 13.83 -9.90
C ILE A 153 2.19 13.47 -10.11
N LEU A 154 1.29 14.39 -9.75
CA LEU A 154 -0.15 14.21 -9.96
C LEU A 154 -0.50 14.04 -11.43
N HIS A 155 0.18 14.79 -12.31
CA HIS A 155 0.07 14.65 -13.75
C HIS A 155 0.54 13.27 -14.24
N THR A 156 1.67 12.75 -13.75
CA THR A 156 2.13 11.39 -14.07
C THR A 156 1.11 10.33 -13.63
N TYR A 157 0.56 10.45 -12.41
CA TYR A 157 -0.51 9.58 -11.93
C TYR A 157 -1.77 9.62 -12.81
N CYS A 158 -2.09 10.79 -13.33
CA CYS A 158 -3.22 10.93 -14.25
C CYS A 158 -3.00 10.22 -15.58
N LEU A 159 -1.77 10.18 -16.09
CA LEU A 159 -1.47 9.58 -17.39
C LEU A 159 -1.20 8.08 -17.31
N ASP A 160 -0.77 7.57 -16.15
CA ASP A 160 -0.45 6.17 -15.95
C ASP A 160 -1.55 5.45 -15.14
N GLU A 161 -2.49 4.83 -15.86
CA GLU A 161 -3.60 4.13 -15.22
C GLU A 161 -3.13 2.96 -14.34
N SER A 162 -2.05 2.27 -14.74
CA SER A 162 -1.47 1.19 -13.94
C SER A 162 -0.97 1.70 -12.60
N CYS A 163 -0.23 2.80 -12.56
CA CYS A 163 0.17 3.45 -11.30
C CYS A 163 -1.01 3.97 -10.47
N SER A 164 -2.07 4.45 -11.12
CA SER A 164 -3.23 5.03 -10.42
C SER A 164 -4.06 4.01 -9.65
N GLN A 165 -4.18 2.77 -10.15
CA GLN A 165 -5.00 1.73 -9.52
C GLN A 165 -4.43 1.22 -8.20
N TYR A 166 -3.13 1.44 -7.96
CA TYR A 166 -2.41 0.90 -6.79
C TYR A 166 -2.19 1.93 -5.67
N ILE A 167 -2.88 3.08 -5.73
CA ILE A 167 -2.83 4.09 -4.67
C ILE A 167 -3.34 3.50 -3.34
N ASP A 168 -4.39 2.67 -3.38
CA ASP A 168 -4.98 2.07 -2.18
C ASP A 168 -4.04 1.01 -1.57
N GLU A 169 -3.38 0.18 -2.37
CA GLU A 169 -2.34 -0.74 -1.91
C GLU A 169 -1.11 -0.01 -1.35
N SER A 170 -0.83 1.17 -1.89
CA SER A 170 0.27 2.02 -1.42
C SER A 170 0.01 2.50 0.01
N TYR A 171 -1.25 2.69 0.43
CA TYR A 171 -1.61 3.02 1.80
C TYR A 171 -1.09 1.98 2.79
N ILE A 172 -1.27 0.69 2.49
CA ILE A 172 -0.82 -0.41 3.36
C ILE A 172 0.70 -0.39 3.50
N GLY A 173 1.42 -0.24 2.38
CA GLY A 173 2.88 -0.20 2.38
C GLY A 173 3.43 1.02 3.12
N ILE A 174 2.85 2.21 2.91
CA ILE A 174 3.25 3.45 3.59
C ILE A 174 2.98 3.36 5.08
N TYR A 175 1.85 2.76 5.47
CA TYR A 175 1.51 2.58 6.88
C TYR A 175 2.46 1.60 7.54
N ALA A 176 2.85 0.52 6.84
CA ALA A 176 3.88 -0.39 7.31
C ALA A 176 5.23 0.34 7.50
N LEU A 177 5.64 1.19 6.54
CA LEU A 177 6.86 2.01 6.61
C LEU A 177 6.83 3.03 7.76
N TYR A 178 5.67 3.65 8.02
CA TYR A 178 5.46 4.57 9.13
C TYR A 178 5.62 3.87 10.48
N ASN A 179 5.00 2.70 10.64
CA ASN A 179 5.10 1.93 11.88
C ASN A 179 6.54 1.49 12.22
N ILE A 180 7.40 1.34 11.21
CA ILE A 180 8.82 0.99 11.38
C ILE A 180 9.74 2.23 11.30
N GLY A 181 9.20 3.44 11.42
CA GLY A 181 9.98 4.67 11.58
C GLY A 181 10.83 5.07 10.36
N ILE A 182 10.55 4.47 9.20
CA ILE A 182 11.18 4.86 7.93
C ILE A 182 10.52 6.14 7.42
N ILE A 183 9.21 6.25 7.60
CA ILE A 183 8.44 7.46 7.31
C ILE A 183 8.00 8.03 8.65
N ASN A 184 8.28 9.31 8.88
CA ASN A 184 8.01 9.98 10.16
C ASN A 184 7.01 11.15 10.03
N ASP A 185 6.66 11.57 8.81
CA ASP A 185 5.68 12.63 8.57
C ASP A 185 4.27 12.02 8.43
N GLU A 186 3.42 12.26 9.42
CA GLU A 186 2.01 11.82 9.45
C GLU A 186 1.20 12.35 8.26
N ASN A 187 1.59 13.49 7.70
CA ASN A 187 0.89 14.09 6.58
C ASN A 187 1.10 13.30 5.28
N ILE A 188 2.11 12.44 5.20
CA ILE A 188 2.29 11.51 4.06
C ILE A 188 1.15 10.50 3.99
N MET A 189 0.61 10.05 5.13
CA MET A 189 -0.54 9.16 5.10
C MET A 189 -1.77 9.85 4.52
N SER A 190 -1.94 11.13 4.86
CA SER A 190 -3.05 11.95 4.35
C SER A 190 -2.90 12.32 2.86
N SER A 191 -1.67 12.28 2.31
CA SER A 191 -1.41 12.67 0.93
C SER A 191 -1.94 11.70 -0.10
N LEU A 192 -1.98 10.40 0.23
CA LEU A 192 -2.49 9.37 -0.67
C LEU A 192 -3.96 9.57 -1.00
N LYS A 193 -4.76 9.96 0.00
CA LYS A 193 -6.16 10.31 -0.21
C LYS A 193 -6.28 11.47 -1.20
N TYR A 194 -5.47 12.51 -1.03
CA TYR A 194 -5.48 13.64 -1.94
C TYR A 194 -5.04 13.25 -3.36
N ILE A 195 -4.03 12.40 -3.53
CA ILE A 195 -3.64 11.90 -4.86
C ILE A 195 -4.83 11.18 -5.51
N ASN A 196 -5.52 10.32 -4.75
CA ASN A 196 -6.71 9.61 -5.23
C ASN A 196 -7.83 10.58 -5.61
N ASP A 197 -8.13 11.56 -4.75
CA ASP A 197 -9.14 12.60 -5.00
C ASP A 197 -8.78 13.42 -6.26
N PHE A 198 -7.50 13.71 -6.47
CA PHE A 198 -7.00 14.39 -7.67
C PHE A 198 -7.19 13.53 -8.92
N ILE A 199 -6.86 12.23 -8.87
CA ILE A 199 -7.04 11.30 -9.99
C ILE A 199 -8.52 11.23 -10.40
N ALA A 200 -9.43 11.25 -9.43
CA ALA A 200 -10.88 11.26 -9.67
C ALA A 200 -11.43 12.63 -10.13
N SER A 201 -10.62 13.69 -10.10
CA SER A 201 -11.07 15.05 -10.37
C SER A 201 -11.27 15.36 -11.85
N ARG A 202 -12.01 16.44 -12.12
CA ARG A 202 -12.19 16.99 -13.47
C ARG A 202 -10.87 17.46 -14.10
N ASP A 203 -9.88 17.84 -13.29
CA ASP A 203 -8.62 18.34 -13.82
C ASP A 203 -7.75 17.18 -14.34
N CYS A 204 -7.73 16.05 -13.62
CA CYS A 204 -7.14 14.82 -14.14
C CYS A 204 -7.83 14.34 -15.41
N TYR A 205 -9.17 14.44 -15.47
CA TYR A 205 -9.92 14.14 -16.69
C TYR A 205 -9.52 15.03 -17.88
N LYS A 206 -9.34 16.34 -17.68
CA LYS A 206 -8.85 17.25 -18.74
C LYS A 206 -7.44 16.88 -19.18
N ILE A 207 -6.54 16.54 -18.25
CA ILE A 207 -5.19 16.06 -18.56
C ILE A 207 -5.30 14.81 -19.45
N ARG A 208 -6.06 13.80 -19.02
CA ARG A 208 -6.28 12.57 -19.80
C ARG A 208 -6.84 12.85 -21.19
N GLN A 209 -7.79 13.76 -21.34
CA GLN A 209 -8.33 14.14 -22.66
C GLN A 209 -7.28 14.81 -23.55
N ALA A 210 -6.49 15.73 -23.02
CA ALA A 210 -5.46 16.44 -23.78
C ALA A 210 -4.39 15.50 -24.35
N TYR A 211 -4.07 14.42 -23.62
CA TYR A 211 -3.11 13.40 -24.05
C TYR A 211 -3.75 12.24 -24.84
N GLY A 212 -5.01 11.90 -24.54
CA GLY A 212 -5.78 10.90 -25.28
C GLY A 212 -6.02 11.30 -26.74
N ASN A 213 -6.11 12.60 -27.02
CA ASN A 213 -6.17 13.15 -28.38
C ASN A 213 -4.86 12.98 -29.19
N VAL A 214 -3.78 12.50 -28.58
CA VAL A 214 -2.52 12.16 -29.28
C VAL A 214 -2.49 10.67 -29.70
N LYS A 215 -3.38 9.84 -29.14
CA LYS A 215 -3.49 8.39 -29.47
C LYS A 215 -4.82 7.99 -30.12
N SER A 216 -5.77 8.91 -30.28
CA SER A 216 -7.08 8.60 -30.87
C SER A 216 -7.09 8.74 -32.39
N GLU A 217 -6.24 7.98 -33.07
CA GLU A 217 -6.61 7.31 -34.32
C GLU A 217 -6.49 5.82 -34.04
N GLU A 218 -7.39 5.29 -33.19
CA GLU A 218 -7.97 3.94 -33.28
C GLU A 218 -8.76 3.62 -32.00
N ASN A 219 -10.02 3.26 -32.21
CA ASN A 219 -10.93 2.59 -31.28
C ASN A 219 -11.66 3.46 -30.23
N GLU A 220 -12.60 4.27 -30.73
CA GLU A 220 -13.89 4.41 -30.04
C GLU A 220 -14.53 3.02 -29.88
N SER A 221 -14.59 2.51 -28.65
CA SER A 221 -15.64 1.62 -28.14
C SER A 221 -15.10 0.91 -26.92
N PHE A 222 -15.42 1.36 -25.69
CA PHE A 222 -15.70 0.44 -24.56
C PHE A 222 -16.32 1.14 -23.31
N SER A 223 -16.38 2.47 -23.25
CA SER A 223 -16.94 3.18 -22.08
C SER A 223 -18.49 3.20 -22.00
N ASN A 224 -19.20 3.00 -23.12
CA ASN A 224 -20.66 3.19 -23.15
C ASN A 224 -21.48 2.00 -22.58
N LYS A 225 -20.86 0.84 -22.32
CA LYS A 225 -21.54 -0.34 -21.77
C LYS A 225 -21.68 -0.30 -20.24
N ASN A 226 -20.65 0.12 -19.53
CA ASN A 226 -20.68 0.14 -18.05
C ASN A 226 -21.58 1.25 -17.51
N TYR A 227 -21.59 2.43 -18.14
CA TYR A 227 -22.50 3.51 -17.77
C TYR A 227 -23.98 3.10 -17.91
N ARG A 228 -24.35 2.36 -18.98
CA ARG A 228 -25.71 1.87 -19.18
C ARG A 228 -26.13 0.80 -18.16
N ILE A 229 -25.19 -0.01 -17.67
CA ILE A 229 -25.47 -1.03 -16.66
C ILE A 229 -25.68 -0.36 -15.29
N SER A 230 -24.83 0.60 -14.92
CA SER A 230 -24.94 1.33 -13.65
C SER A 230 -26.25 2.14 -13.55
N VAL A 231 -26.66 2.80 -14.64
CA VAL A 231 -27.94 3.56 -14.65
C VAL A 231 -29.14 2.62 -14.53
N LYS A 232 -29.13 1.45 -15.18
CA LYS A 232 -30.21 0.45 -15.05
C LYS A 232 -30.32 -0.10 -13.62
N LEU A 233 -29.19 -0.32 -12.95
CA LEU A 233 -29.15 -0.80 -11.57
C LEU A 233 -29.73 0.22 -10.60
N ILE A 234 -29.41 1.51 -10.78
CA ILE A 234 -29.96 2.61 -9.97
C ILE A 234 -31.49 2.71 -10.14
N ILE A 235 -31.99 2.58 -11.37
CA ILE A 235 -33.44 2.62 -11.64
C ILE A 235 -34.16 1.43 -10.98
N ILE A 236 -33.59 0.23 -11.01
CA ILE A 236 -34.17 -0.96 -10.36
C ILE A 236 -34.22 -0.78 -8.84
N ILE A 237 -33.16 -0.24 -8.23
CA ILE A 237 -33.11 0.03 -6.78
C ILE A 237 -34.18 1.05 -6.38
N LEU A 238 -34.35 2.12 -7.16
CA LEU A 238 -35.38 3.14 -6.91
C LEU A 238 -36.80 2.58 -7.01
N LEU A 239 -37.07 1.71 -7.98
CA LEU A 239 -38.37 1.05 -8.13
C LEU A 239 -38.68 0.10 -6.97
N PHE A 240 -37.67 -0.65 -6.48
CA PHE A 240 -37.82 -1.49 -5.30
C PHE A 240 -38.15 -0.66 -4.05
N LEU A 241 -37.41 0.42 -3.81
CA LEU A 241 -37.64 1.32 -2.67
C LEU A 241 -39.03 1.98 -2.71
N PHE A 242 -39.51 2.37 -3.89
CA PHE A 242 -40.85 2.92 -4.06
C PHE A 242 -41.95 1.89 -3.79
N SER A 243 -41.75 0.63 -4.22
CA SER A 243 -42.72 -0.44 -3.97
C SER A 243 -42.82 -0.84 -2.50
N SER A 244 -41.72 -0.77 -1.74
CA SER A 244 -41.72 -1.02 -0.29
C SER A 244 -42.39 0.10 0.53
N PHE A 245 -42.49 1.31 -0.02
CA PHE A 245 -43.19 2.42 0.63
C PHE A 245 -44.72 2.38 0.47
N TYR A 246 -45.24 1.55 -0.43
CA TYR A 246 -46.68 1.43 -0.71
C TYR A 246 -47.36 0.25 0.03
N ILE A 247 -46.62 -0.47 0.87
CA ILE A 247 -47.12 -1.62 1.66
C ILE A 247 -47.23 -1.28 3.17
N PHE A 248 -47.06 -0.01 3.55
CA PHE A 248 -47.34 0.50 4.89
C PHE A 248 -48.40 1.61 4.85
#